data_AF-A0AAN4YI61-F1
#
_entry.id   AF-A0AAN4YI61-F1
#
_cell.length_a   1.000
_cell.length_b   1.000
_cell.length_c   1.000
_cell.angle_alpha   90.00
_cell.angle_beta   90.00
_cell.angle_gamma   90.00
#
_symmetry.space_group_name_H-M   'P 1'
#
loop_
_entity.id
_entity.type
_entity.pdbx_description
1 polymer ?
#
loop_
_entity_poly.entity_id
_entity_poly.type
_entity_poly.pdbx_seq_one_letter_code
_entity_poly.pdbx_strand_id
1 'polypeptide(L)'
;MIRHSTAIIRLAMDTADDRTRHLTDHIYHMITFAAIIICRLLNAYEQQLSQIYNLDELDSLILSLVNWMQTIGLPCHAAHTLGHVIGKVHQKLRPAVVTQPLATEQSEVFFGHDLASYFPEFLGVETTEDGNWDLMPSWGFSSPP
;
A
#
# COMPACT_ATOMS: atom_id res chain seq x y z
N MET A 1 -4.61 -11.58 8.37
CA MET A 1 -3.81 -10.44 7.85
C MET A 1 -4.53 -9.11 7.96
N ILE A 2 -5.72 -8.93 7.36
CA ILE A 2 -6.49 -7.65 7.41
C ILE A 2 -6.57 -7.06 8.83
N ARG A 3 -7.05 -7.83 9.81
CA ARG A 3 -7.13 -7.37 11.22
C ARG A 3 -5.80 -6.80 11.76
N HIS A 4 -4.68 -7.46 11.49
CA HIS A 4 -3.37 -7.02 11.97
C HIS A 4 -2.89 -5.78 11.22
N SER A 5 -3.06 -5.74 9.90
CA SER A 5 -2.74 -4.57 9.08
C SER A 5 -3.56 -3.34 9.50
N THR A 6 -4.87 -3.51 9.73
CA THR A 6 -5.75 -2.46 10.23
C THR A 6 -5.31 -1.97 11.61
N ALA A 7 -4.92 -2.88 12.50
CA ALA A 7 -4.43 -2.50 13.83
C ALA A 7 -3.12 -1.71 13.75
N ILE A 8 -2.18 -2.07 12.87
CA ILE A 8 -0.93 -1.32 12.65
C ILE A 8 -1.24 0.10 12.16
N ILE A 9 -2.12 0.23 11.15
CA ILE A 9 -2.48 1.53 10.58
C ILE A 9 -3.17 2.40 11.63
N ARG A 10 -4.18 1.87 12.33
CA ARG A 10 -4.90 2.61 13.37
C ARG A 10 -3.98 3.02 14.50
N LEU A 11 -3.13 2.10 14.99
CA LEU A 11 -2.16 2.43 16.03
C LEU A 11 -1.26 3.59 15.61
N ALA A 12 -0.70 3.54 14.40
CA ALA A 12 0.18 4.60 13.90
C ALA A 12 -0.52 5.96 13.81
N MET A 13 -1.77 5.99 13.33
CA MET A 13 -2.56 7.22 13.21
C MET A 13 -3.02 7.76 14.57
N ASP A 14 -3.47 6.88 15.46
CA ASP A 14 -4.06 7.24 16.75
C ASP A 14 -3.00 7.66 17.78
N THR A 15 -1.76 7.16 17.67
CA THR A 15 -0.64 7.55 18.53
C THR A 15 0.27 8.61 17.91
N ALA A 16 -0.18 9.26 16.83
CA ALA A 16 0.59 10.30 16.18
C ALA A 16 0.80 11.50 17.11
N ASP A 17 2.02 12.00 17.15
CA ASP A 17 2.48 13.13 17.97
C ASP A 17 3.52 13.98 17.20
N ASP A 18 4.02 15.04 17.82
CA ASP A 18 5.03 15.92 17.22
C ASP A 18 6.34 15.19 16.83
N ARG A 19 6.60 14.03 17.43
CA ARG A 19 7.80 13.21 17.17
C ARG A 19 7.61 12.26 15.99
N THR A 20 6.39 12.10 15.50
CA THR A 20 6.06 11.19 14.40
C THR A 20 6.93 11.46 13.17
N ARG A 21 7.15 12.73 12.82
CA ARG A 21 8.05 13.14 11.72
C ARG A 21 9.53 12.72 11.86
N HIS A 22 9.94 12.23 13.03
CA HIS A 22 11.30 11.78 13.33
C HIS A 22 11.39 10.26 13.50
N LEU A 23 10.31 9.52 13.25
CA LEU A 23 10.32 8.06 13.24
C LEU A 23 11.28 7.54 12.17
N THR A 24 11.80 6.35 12.42
CA THR A 24 12.67 5.68 11.46
C THR A 24 11.88 5.33 10.20
N ASP A 25 12.56 5.39 9.06
CA ASP A 25 12.02 5.01 7.76
C ASP A 25 11.37 3.61 7.75
N HIS A 26 11.94 2.67 8.53
CA HIS A 26 11.38 1.34 8.74
C HIS A 26 9.93 1.34 9.24
N ILE A 27 9.54 2.28 10.10
CA ILE A 27 8.15 2.36 10.59
C ILE A 27 7.20 2.76 9.47
N TYR A 28 7.59 3.71 8.62
CA TYR A 28 6.81 4.09 7.44
C TYR A 28 6.69 2.94 6.44
N HIS A 29 7.75 2.15 6.27
CA HIS A 29 7.69 0.93 5.47
C HIS A 29 6.72 -0.11 6.05
N MET A 30 6.69 -0.32 7.37
CA MET A 30 5.73 -1.24 7.99
C MET A 30 4.27 -0.80 7.81
N ILE A 31 4.00 0.50 7.94
CA ILE A 31 2.66 1.07 7.68
C ILE A 31 2.28 0.89 6.20
N THR A 32 3.22 1.16 5.31
CA THR A 32 3.03 1.00 3.85
C THR A 32 2.75 -0.45 3.47
N PHE A 33 3.52 -1.38 4.01
CA PHE A 33 3.30 -2.81 3.80
C PHE A 33 1.90 -3.23 4.26
N ALA A 34 1.49 -2.80 5.47
CA ALA A 34 0.16 -3.10 5.98
C ALA A 34 -0.96 -2.59 5.04
N ALA A 35 -0.82 -1.38 4.53
CA ALA A 35 -1.77 -0.78 3.58
C ALA A 35 -1.83 -1.53 2.25
N ILE A 36 -0.68 -1.83 1.64
CA ILE A 36 -0.63 -2.55 0.37
C ILE A 36 -1.23 -3.96 0.51
N ILE A 37 -0.97 -4.64 1.63
CA ILE A 37 -1.58 -5.95 1.91
C ILE A 37 -3.11 -5.86 1.99
N ILE A 38 -3.66 -4.81 2.61
CA ILE A 38 -5.12 -4.60 2.62
C ILE A 38 -5.63 -4.40 1.19
N CYS A 39 -5.04 -3.49 0.41
CA CYS A 39 -5.46 -3.24 -0.97
C CYS A 39 -5.43 -4.51 -1.84
N ARG A 40 -4.37 -5.32 -1.69
CA ARG A 40 -4.23 -6.59 -2.42
C ARG A 40 -5.28 -7.61 -2.01
N LEU A 41 -5.53 -7.79 -0.71
CA LEU A 41 -6.53 -8.73 -0.21
C LEU A 41 -7.95 -8.31 -0.61
N LEU A 42 -8.25 -7.01 -0.54
CA LEU A 42 -9.52 -6.46 -0.99
C LEU A 42 -9.77 -6.77 -2.47
N ASN A 43 -8.76 -6.61 -3.32
CA ASN A 43 -8.87 -6.90 -4.76
C ASN A 43 -8.98 -8.40 -5.07
N ALA A 44 -8.19 -9.25 -4.40
CA ALA A 44 -8.14 -10.69 -4.70
C ALA A 44 -9.33 -11.48 -4.14
N TYR A 45 -9.86 -11.07 -2.99
CA TYR A 45 -10.86 -11.85 -2.24
C TYR A 45 -12.14 -11.07 -1.93
N GLU A 46 -12.48 -10.07 -2.76
CA GLU A 46 -13.58 -9.13 -2.52
C GLU A 46 -14.89 -9.82 -2.11
N GLN A 47 -15.31 -10.84 -2.86
CA GLN A 47 -16.57 -11.55 -2.63
C GLN A 47 -16.61 -12.30 -1.29
N GLN A 48 -15.47 -12.83 -0.84
CA GLN A 48 -15.37 -13.55 0.43
C GLN A 48 -15.25 -12.57 1.60
N LEU A 49 -14.56 -11.46 1.38
CA LEU A 49 -14.32 -10.44 2.40
C LEU A 49 -15.56 -9.58 2.66
N SER A 50 -16.41 -9.33 1.66
CA SER A 50 -17.65 -8.55 1.82
C SER A 50 -18.63 -9.15 2.82
N GLN A 51 -18.51 -10.45 3.10
CA GLN A 51 -19.34 -11.16 4.08
C GLN A 51 -18.84 -10.99 5.53
N ILE A 52 -17.58 -10.59 5.72
CA ILE A 52 -16.90 -10.58 7.02
C ILE A 52 -16.50 -9.16 7.42
N TYR A 53 -16.12 -8.33 6.46
CA TYR A 53 -15.62 -6.97 6.65
C TYR A 53 -16.45 -5.96 5.88
N ASN A 54 -16.56 -4.75 6.42
CA ASN A 54 -17.05 -3.60 5.68
C ASN A 54 -15.94 -3.09 4.75
N LEU A 55 -16.10 -3.32 3.44
CA LEU A 55 -15.10 -2.94 2.45
C LEU A 55 -14.95 -1.42 2.34
N ASP A 56 -16.05 -0.67 2.46
CA ASP A 56 -16.03 0.79 2.42
C ASP A 56 -15.26 1.38 3.60
N GLU A 57 -15.39 0.77 4.79
CA GLU A 57 -14.61 1.16 5.97
C GLU A 57 -13.11 0.94 5.73
N LEU A 58 -12.73 -0.18 5.11
CA LEU A 58 -11.33 -0.46 4.79
C LEU A 58 -10.78 0.49 3.73
N ASP A 59 -11.54 0.79 2.68
CA ASP A 59 -11.14 1.79 1.68
C ASP A 59 -10.98 3.18 2.30
N SER A 60 -11.94 3.59 3.14
CA SER A 60 -11.87 4.86 3.85
C SER A 60 -10.66 4.96 4.77
N LEU A 61 -10.26 3.85 5.41
CA LEU A 61 -9.06 3.78 6.24
C LEU A 61 -7.80 3.98 5.41
N ILE A 62 -7.72 3.36 4.23
CA ILE A 62 -6.57 3.54 3.33
C ILE A 62 -6.47 4.98 2.84
N LEU A 63 -7.59 5.59 2.42
CA LEU A 63 -7.61 6.99 1.99
C LEU A 63 -7.22 7.94 3.14
N SER A 64 -7.72 7.68 4.35
CA SER A 64 -7.36 8.44 5.55
C SER A 64 -5.88 8.33 5.87
N LEU A 65 -5.32 7.12 5.73
CA LEU A 65 -3.89 6.87 5.91
C LEU A 65 -3.06 7.65 4.89
N VAL A 66 -3.42 7.61 3.61
CA VAL A 66 -2.70 8.35 2.55
C VAL A 66 -2.69 9.85 2.86
N ASN A 67 -3.85 10.41 3.21
CA ASN A 67 -3.95 11.83 3.57
C ASN A 67 -3.12 12.14 4.82
N TRP A 68 -3.20 11.31 5.86
CA TRP A 68 -2.41 11.47 7.07
C TRP A 68 -0.90 11.44 6.78
N MET A 69 -0.42 10.48 6.00
CA MET A 69 0.99 10.37 5.62
C MET A 69 1.50 11.61 4.85
N GLN A 70 0.65 12.24 4.05
CA GLN A 70 0.97 13.47 3.32
C GLN A 70 1.06 14.70 4.24
N THR A 71 0.47 14.66 5.43
CA THR A 71 0.63 15.73 6.44
C THR A 71 1.94 15.64 7.22
N ILE A 72 2.67 14.51 7.12
CA ILE A 72 3.88 14.28 7.89
C ILE A 72 5.11 14.85 7.17
N GLY A 73 5.60 15.97 7.69
CA GLY A 73 6.86 16.57 7.26
C GLY A 73 6.74 17.33 5.93
N LEU A 74 7.88 17.52 5.27
CA LEU A 74 7.95 18.18 3.95
C LEU A 74 7.73 17.15 2.83
N PRO A 75 7.44 17.57 1.58
CA PRO A 75 7.18 16.66 0.46
C PRO A 75 8.32 15.66 0.13
N CYS A 76 9.55 15.93 0.56
CA CYS A 76 10.69 15.03 0.43
C CYS A 76 10.77 13.94 1.53
N HIS A 77 9.86 13.98 2.50
CA HIS A 77 9.83 13.03 3.60
C HIS A 77 9.30 11.67 3.15
N ALA A 78 9.86 10.58 3.71
CA ALA A 78 9.51 9.21 3.33
C ALA A 78 8.00 8.92 3.43
N ALA A 79 7.33 9.45 4.46
CA ALA A 79 5.88 9.32 4.61
C ALA A 79 5.12 9.88 3.40
N HIS A 80 5.55 11.04 2.87
CA HIS A 80 4.86 11.66 1.73
C HIS A 80 5.03 10.82 0.46
N THR A 81 6.25 10.33 0.19
CA THR A 81 6.54 9.45 -0.94
C THR A 81 5.76 8.13 -0.85
N LEU A 82 5.80 7.48 0.31
CA LEU A 82 5.13 6.20 0.53
C LEU A 82 3.60 6.34 0.54
N GLY A 83 3.08 7.44 1.05
CA GLY A 83 1.64 7.76 0.96
C GLY A 83 1.18 7.87 -0.50
N HIS A 84 1.97 8.48 -1.38
CA HIS A 84 1.67 8.54 -2.81
C HIS A 84 1.66 7.15 -3.46
N VAL A 85 2.63 6.29 -3.10
CA VAL A 85 2.68 4.89 -3.56
C VAL A 85 1.41 4.14 -3.17
N ILE A 86 0.99 4.23 -1.90
CA ILE A 86 -0.24 3.58 -1.41
C ILE A 86 -1.46 4.08 -2.19
N GLY A 87 -1.58 5.39 -2.40
CA GLY A 87 -2.68 5.99 -3.16
C GLY A 87 -2.76 5.47 -4.59
N LYS A 88 -1.62 5.36 -5.29
CA LYS A 88 -1.56 4.80 -6.65
C LYS A 88 -1.91 3.31 -6.68
N VAL A 89 -1.43 2.53 -5.72
CA VAL A 89 -1.78 1.10 -5.61
C VAL A 89 -3.27 0.92 -5.33
N HIS A 90 -3.84 1.71 -4.40
CA HIS A 90 -5.27 1.69 -4.09
C HIS A 90 -6.10 2.05 -5.31
N GLN A 91 -5.77 3.13 -6.03
CA GLN A 91 -6.44 3.52 -7.27
C GLN A 91 -6.38 2.43 -8.35
N LYS A 92 -5.22 1.79 -8.53
CA LYS A 92 -5.04 0.73 -9.53
C LYS A 92 -5.88 -0.51 -9.22
N LEU A 93 -5.97 -0.88 -7.94
CA LEU A 93 -6.67 -2.09 -7.49
C LEU A 93 -8.17 -1.85 -7.21
N ARG A 94 -8.59 -0.60 -6.96
CA ARG A 94 -9.97 -0.24 -6.62
C ARG A 94 -10.44 0.98 -7.45
N PRO A 95 -10.43 0.91 -8.79
CA PRO A 95 -10.75 2.05 -9.65
C PRO A 95 -12.18 2.57 -9.47
N ALA A 96 -13.12 1.71 -9.04
CA ALA A 96 -14.50 2.10 -8.77
C ALA A 96 -14.66 3.04 -7.56
N VAL A 97 -13.71 3.02 -6.62
CA VAL A 97 -13.76 3.80 -5.38
C VAL A 97 -13.17 5.20 -5.59
N VAL A 98 -12.22 5.34 -6.52
CA VAL A 98 -11.51 6.59 -6.79
C VAL A 98 -12.18 7.35 -7.95
N THR A 99 -13.39 7.85 -7.75
CA THR A 99 -14.06 8.74 -8.72
C THR A 99 -13.68 10.23 -8.52
N GLN A 100 -12.53 10.51 -7.89
CA GLN A 100 -12.00 11.87 -7.74
C GLN A 100 -10.59 11.96 -8.31
N PRO A 101 -10.33 12.91 -9.24
CA PRO A 101 -9.01 13.07 -9.84
C PRO A 101 -8.05 13.68 -8.81
N LEU A 102 -7.13 12.87 -8.30
CA LEU A 102 -5.92 13.35 -7.62
C LEU A 102 -5.05 14.05 -8.67
N ALA A 103 -5.24 15.37 -8.81
CA ALA A 103 -4.46 16.21 -9.69
C ALA A 103 -2.98 16.23 -9.25
N THR A 104 -2.13 15.45 -9.90
CA THR A 104 -0.66 15.66 -9.92
C THR A 104 -0.05 15.00 -11.15
N GLU A 105 -0.22 15.62 -12.32
CA GLU A 105 0.30 15.12 -13.62
C GLU A 105 1.83 15.21 -13.76
N GLN A 106 2.56 15.80 -12.80
CA GLN A 106 4.03 15.94 -12.91
C GLN A 106 4.82 14.80 -12.23
N SER A 107 4.20 14.01 -11.36
CA SER A 107 4.86 12.85 -10.71
C SER A 107 4.68 11.54 -11.49
N GLU A 108 3.81 11.50 -12.49
CA GLU A 108 3.44 10.26 -13.18
C GLU A 108 4.59 9.59 -13.95
N VAL A 109 5.51 10.38 -14.51
CA VAL A 109 6.63 9.86 -15.30
C VAL A 109 7.77 9.34 -14.41
N PHE A 110 7.98 9.94 -13.23
CA PHE A 110 9.07 9.54 -12.34
C PHE A 110 8.75 8.24 -11.59
N PHE A 111 7.55 8.11 -11.04
CA PHE A 111 7.21 6.95 -10.22
C PHE A 111 6.73 5.74 -11.04
N GLY A 112 6.14 5.93 -12.23
CA GLY A 112 5.64 4.80 -13.03
C GLY A 112 6.73 3.79 -13.41
N HIS A 113 7.92 4.27 -13.77
CA HIS A 113 9.05 3.41 -14.14
C HIS A 113 9.86 2.94 -12.92
N ASP A 114 9.94 3.78 -11.88
CA ASP A 114 10.86 3.60 -10.75
C ASP A 114 10.24 2.82 -9.57
N LEU A 115 8.91 2.85 -9.40
CA LEU A 115 8.23 2.08 -8.34
C LEU A 115 8.40 0.57 -8.58
N ALA A 116 8.32 0.12 -9.84
CA ALA A 116 8.55 -1.26 -10.23
C ALA A 116 10.01 -1.70 -10.00
N SER A 117 10.95 -0.75 -10.04
CA SER A 117 12.37 -0.95 -9.79
C SER A 117 12.71 -0.98 -8.29
N TYR A 118 12.10 -0.10 -7.48
CA TYR A 118 12.35 -0.03 -6.03
C TYR A 118 11.60 -1.08 -5.22
N PHE A 119 10.44 -1.52 -5.70
CA PHE A 119 9.62 -2.51 -4.99
C PHE A 119 9.19 -3.66 -5.91
N PRO A 120 10.14 -4.42 -6.49
CA PRO A 120 9.82 -5.59 -7.31
C PRO A 120 9.02 -6.63 -6.53
N GLU A 121 9.19 -6.73 -5.22
CA GLU A 121 8.41 -7.64 -4.34
C GLU A 121 6.94 -7.17 -4.15
N PHE A 122 6.66 -5.87 -4.29
CA PHE A 122 5.31 -5.28 -4.13
C PHE A 122 4.59 -4.97 -5.45
N LEU A 123 5.30 -4.97 -6.57
CA LEU A 123 4.71 -4.77 -7.89
C LEU A 123 4.95 -5.94 -8.85
N GLY A 124 5.91 -6.80 -8.56
CA GLY A 124 6.26 -8.00 -9.30
C GLY A 124 5.66 -9.24 -8.64
N VAL A 125 4.48 -9.59 -9.10
CA VAL A 125 4.18 -10.99 -9.36
C VAL A 125 3.62 -10.95 -10.78
N GLU A 126 4.29 -11.64 -11.68
CA GLU A 126 3.69 -11.95 -12.97
C GLU A 126 2.40 -12.71 -12.65
N THR A 127 1.25 -12.16 -13.06
CA THR A 127 0.01 -12.91 -13.01
C THR A 127 0.23 -14.18 -13.79
N THR A 128 0.21 -15.35 -13.12
CA THR A 128 -0.01 -16.60 -13.85
C THR A 128 -1.36 -16.46 -14.57
N GLU A 129 -1.52 -17.09 -15.73
CA GLU A 129 -2.72 -16.94 -16.59
C GLU A 129 -4.06 -17.14 -15.85
N ASP A 130 -4.04 -17.78 -14.67
CA ASP A 130 -5.20 -18.03 -13.81
C ASP A 130 -5.52 -16.93 -12.78
N GLY A 131 -4.76 -15.82 -12.74
CA GLY A 131 -5.01 -14.69 -11.82
C GLY A 131 -4.71 -14.98 -10.33
N ASN A 132 -4.09 -16.13 -10.03
CA ASN A 132 -3.66 -16.50 -8.69
C ASN A 132 -2.28 -15.90 -8.38
N TRP A 133 -2.17 -15.20 -7.25
CA TRP A 133 -0.94 -14.59 -6.76
C TRP A 133 -0.30 -15.56 -5.77
N ASP A 134 0.56 -16.45 -6.26
CA ASP A 134 1.24 -17.40 -5.37
C ASP A 134 2.19 -16.62 -4.45
N LEU A 135 1.87 -16.58 -3.15
CA LEU A 135 2.61 -15.83 -2.12
C LEU A 135 3.95 -16.50 -1.77
N MET A 136 4.38 -17.48 -2.55
CA MET A 136 5.65 -18.16 -2.35
C MET A 136 6.79 -17.31 -2.92
N PRO A 137 7.78 -16.94 -2.09
CA PRO A 137 9.00 -16.35 -2.59
C PRO A 137 9.67 -17.34 -3.55
N SER A 138 9.98 -16.95 -4.78
CA SER A 138 10.77 -17.75 -5.71
C SER A 138 12.25 -17.74 -5.31
N TRP A 139 12.57 -18.17 -4.09
CA TRP A 139 13.95 -18.40 -3.67
C TRP A 139 14.34 -19.76 -4.22
N GLY A 140 14.63 -19.79 -5.51
CA GLY A 140 15.35 -20.90 -6.11
C GLY A 140 16.74 -20.94 -5.49
N PHE A 141 16.92 -21.74 -4.43
CA PHE A 141 18.24 -22.18 -4.04
C PHE A 141 18.78 -22.97 -5.23
N SER A 142 19.65 -22.34 -6.02
CA SER A 142 20.41 -23.03 -7.05
C SER A 142 21.26 -24.10 -6.35
N SER A 143 20.88 -25.36 -6.53
CA SER A 143 21.78 -26.46 -6.20
C SER A 143 23.02 -26.34 -7.09
N PRO A 144 24.24 -26.30 -6.52
CA PRO A 144 25.45 -26.28 -7.32
C PRO A 144 25.67 -27.65 -8.02
N PRO A 145 26.46 -27.68 -9.10
CA PRO A 145 26.60 -28.81 -10.02
C PRO A 145 27.22 -30.07 -9.40
#